data_AF-A0AAC8QC44-F1
#
_entry.id   AF-A0AAC8QC44-F1
#
_cell.length_a   1.000
_cell.length_b   1.000
_cell.length_c   1.000
_cell.angle_alpha   90.00
_cell.angle_beta   90.00
_cell.angle_gamma   90.00
#
_symmetry.space_group_name_H-M   'P 1'
#
loop_
_entity.id
_entity.type
_entity.pdbx_description
1 polymer ?
#
loop_
_entity_poly.entity_id
_entity_poly.type
_entity_poly.pdbx_seq_one_letter_code
_entity_poly.pdbx_strand_id
1 'polypeptide(L)'
;MGGKMAPPSTPPETPEPAASERPRLIINGEPFLPEDLGRSLSPSVLLRISVTKEPYVPPEEPPRPMPLPARVDALPVRTLAVILVLLGLGLAALILL
;
A
#
# COMPACT_ATOMS: atom_id res chain seq x y z
N MET A 1 34.90 27.17 -48.37
CA MET A 1 34.03 25.97 -48.40
C MET A 1 33.04 26.05 -47.24
N GLY A 2 31.73 26.19 -47.50
CA GLY A 2 30.69 26.13 -46.48
C GLY A 2 30.09 24.73 -46.44
N GLY A 3 30.46 23.93 -45.44
CA GLY A 3 29.82 22.64 -45.19
C GLY A 3 28.47 22.88 -44.50
N LYS A 4 27.36 22.73 -45.22
CA LYS A 4 26.03 22.63 -44.61
C LYS A 4 26.00 21.34 -43.79
N MET A 5 26.05 21.45 -42.47
CA MET A 5 25.71 20.34 -41.58
C MET A 5 24.24 19.99 -41.79
N ALA A 6 23.98 18.75 -42.19
CA ALA A 6 22.63 18.21 -42.21
C ALA A 6 22.07 18.22 -40.77
N PRO A 7 20.79 18.60 -40.57
CA PRO A 7 20.19 18.57 -39.26
C PRO A 7 20.20 17.14 -38.70
N PRO A 8 20.34 16.96 -37.38
CA PRO A 8 20.29 15.65 -36.76
C PRO A 8 18.92 15.03 -37.04
N SER A 9 18.88 13.90 -37.76
CA SER A 9 17.67 13.13 -37.96
C SER A 9 17.18 12.64 -36.60
N THR A 10 16.04 13.15 -36.14
CA THR A 10 15.36 12.60 -34.97
C THR A 10 14.97 11.15 -35.29
N PRO A 11 15.26 10.18 -34.41
CA PRO A 11 14.79 8.82 -34.60
C PRO A 11 13.26 8.84 -34.68
N PRO A 12 12.65 8.01 -35.54
CA PRO A 12 11.20 7.94 -35.64
C PRO A 12 10.62 7.56 -34.28
N GLU A 13 9.69 8.36 -33.76
CA GLU A 13 8.91 8.01 -32.58
C GLU A 13 8.12 6.75 -32.93
N THR A 14 8.55 5.62 -32.37
CA THR A 14 7.81 4.38 -32.51
C THR A 14 6.59 4.49 -31.60
N PRO A 15 5.36 4.38 -32.11
CA PRO A 15 4.17 4.45 -31.29
C PRO A 15 4.23 3.36 -30.21
N GLU A 16 3.90 3.74 -28.99
CA GLU A 16 3.89 2.81 -27.87
C GLU A 16 2.84 1.72 -28.15
N PRO A 17 3.19 0.42 -28.05
CA PRO A 17 2.26 -0.65 -28.37
C PRO A 17 1.06 -0.62 -27.44
N ALA A 18 -0.12 -0.93 -27.99
CA ALA A 18 -1.36 -1.03 -27.23
C ALA A 18 -1.20 -2.05 -26.09
N ALA A 19 -1.83 -1.82 -24.94
CA ALA A 19 -1.71 -2.70 -23.77
C ALA A 19 -2.11 -4.16 -24.08
N SER A 20 -2.98 -4.38 -25.07
CA SER A 20 -3.38 -5.70 -25.56
C SER A 20 -2.30 -6.43 -26.36
N GLU A 21 -1.35 -5.70 -26.94
CA GLU A 21 -0.25 -6.22 -27.76
C GLU A 21 1.05 -6.38 -26.96
N ARG A 22 1.07 -5.93 -25.71
CA ARG A 22 2.25 -6.05 -24.85
C ARG A 22 2.50 -7.51 -24.46
N PRO A 23 3.75 -7.98 -24.56
CA PRO A 23 4.11 -9.35 -24.19
C PRO A 23 3.82 -9.60 -22.71
N ARG A 24 3.18 -10.72 -22.41
CA ARG A 24 2.92 -11.16 -21.03
C ARG A 24 3.99 -12.15 -20.59
N LEU A 25 4.42 -12.02 -19.35
CA LEU A 25 5.32 -12.96 -18.68
C LEU A 25 4.48 -14.10 -18.09
N ILE A 26 5.01 -15.33 -18.08
CA ILE A 26 4.35 -16.46 -17.39
C ILE A 26 5.15 -16.77 -16.13
N ILE A 27 4.53 -16.65 -14.96
CA ILE A 27 5.16 -16.89 -13.65
C ILE A 27 4.28 -17.88 -12.89
N ASN A 28 4.83 -19.04 -12.56
CA ASN A 28 4.10 -20.14 -11.90
C ASN A 28 2.83 -20.58 -12.66
N GLY A 29 2.82 -20.46 -13.99
CA GLY A 29 1.67 -20.77 -14.84
C GLY A 29 0.66 -19.62 -15.01
N GLU A 30 0.84 -18.52 -14.29
CA GLU A 30 -0.05 -17.35 -14.36
C GLU A 30 0.51 -16.26 -15.29
N PRO A 31 -0.33 -15.62 -16.13
CA PRO A 31 0.06 -14.51 -16.98
C PRO A 31 0.20 -13.21 -16.18
N PHE A 32 1.39 -12.63 -16.22
CA PHE A 32 1.77 -11.36 -15.58
C PHE A 32 2.12 -10.29 -16.62
N LEU A 33 1.75 -9.05 -16.33
CA LEU A 33 2.23 -7.90 -17.08
C LEU A 33 3.67 -7.55 -16.64
N PRO A 34 4.59 -7.23 -17.57
CA PRO A 34 5.95 -6.82 -17.21
C PRO A 34 5.99 -5.64 -16.23
N GLU A 35 5.05 -4.71 -16.33
CA GLU A 35 4.94 -3.52 -15.47
C GLU A 35 4.61 -3.88 -14.01
N ASP A 36 3.86 -4.97 -13.79
CA ASP A 36 3.44 -5.42 -12.46
C ASP A 36 4.49 -6.31 -11.77
N LEU A 37 5.50 -6.74 -12.52
CA LEU A 37 6.61 -7.53 -12.00
C LEU A 37 7.37 -6.77 -10.90
N GLY A 38 7.57 -5.46 -11.08
CA GLY A 38 8.23 -4.58 -10.12
C GLY A 38 7.56 -4.50 -8.75
N ARG A 39 6.24 -4.75 -8.69
CA ARG A 39 5.45 -4.76 -7.46
C ARG A 39 5.34 -6.13 -6.82
N SER A 40 5.43 -7.18 -7.64
CA SER A 40 5.18 -8.56 -7.23
C SER A 40 6.44 -9.27 -6.74
N LEU A 41 7.61 -8.83 -7.21
CA LEU A 41 8.89 -9.41 -6.80
C LEU A 41 9.38 -8.85 -5.46
N SER A 42 10.11 -9.67 -4.71
CA SER A 42 10.74 -9.21 -3.49
C SER A 42 11.88 -8.19 -3.79
N PRO A 43 12.17 -7.26 -2.87
CA PRO A 43 13.22 -6.26 -3.07
C PRO A 43 14.58 -6.88 -3.40
N SER A 44 14.91 -8.03 -2.80
CA SER A 44 16.15 -8.75 -3.05
C SER A 44 16.24 -9.32 -4.46
N VAL A 45 15.11 -9.72 -5.06
CA VAL A 45 15.07 -10.19 -6.44
C VAL A 45 15.17 -9.00 -7.39
N LEU A 46 14.47 -7.90 -7.08
CA LEU A 46 14.50 -6.66 -7.86
C LEU A 46 15.92 -6.08 -7.97
N LEU A 47 16.68 -6.08 -6.86
CA LEU A 47 18.09 -5.68 -6.84
C LEU A 47 19.00 -6.58 -7.68
N ARG A 48 18.64 -7.85 -7.86
CA ARG A 48 19.45 -8.80 -8.64
C ARG A 48 19.17 -8.73 -10.14
N ILE A 49 17.96 -8.32 -10.53
CA ILE A 49 17.56 -8.17 -11.94
C ILE A 49 17.72 -6.74 -12.46
N SER A 50 17.96 -5.75 -11.60
CA SER A 50 18.26 -4.39 -12.03
C SER A 50 19.61 -4.35 -12.76
N VAL A 51 19.56 -4.40 -14.09
CA VAL A 51 20.72 -4.22 -14.99
C VAL A 51 20.99 -2.72 -15.24
N THR A 52 20.03 -1.85 -14.96
CA THR A 52 20.14 -0.40 -15.10
C THR A 52 20.95 0.21 -13.95
N LYS A 53 21.87 1.14 -14.28
CA LYS A 53 22.69 1.90 -13.32
C LYS A 53 21.89 2.80 -12.36
N GLU A 54 20.60 2.98 -12.62
CA GLU A 54 19.67 3.72 -11.77
C GLU A 54 19.35 2.87 -10.53
N PRO A 55 19.56 3.39 -9.31
CA PRO A 55 19.20 2.69 -8.09
C PRO A 55 17.71 2.33 -8.12
N TYR A 56 17.38 1.06 -7.86
CA TYR A 56 16.00 0.66 -7.62
C TYR A 56 15.47 1.45 -6.41
N VAL A 57 14.54 2.38 -6.65
CA VAL A 57 13.79 3.09 -5.61
C VAL A 57 12.51 2.29 -5.39
N PRO A 58 12.35 1.63 -4.23
CA PRO A 58 11.09 0.97 -3.91
C PRO A 58 9.96 2.00 -4.01
N PRO A 59 8.81 1.65 -4.62
CA PRO A 59 7.65 2.52 -4.53
C PRO A 59 7.33 2.75 -3.06
N GLU A 60 7.11 4.01 -2.66
CA GLU A 60 6.71 4.32 -1.29
C GLU A 60 5.48 3.49 -0.95
N GLU A 61 5.57 2.69 0.12
CA GLU A 61 4.43 1.93 0.61
C GLU A 61 3.27 2.93 0.84
N PRO A 62 2.05 2.64 0.36
CA PRO A 62 0.90 3.46 0.72
C PRO A 62 0.86 3.54 2.24
N PRO A 63 0.56 4.72 2.82
CA PRO A 63 0.62 4.93 4.26
C PRO A 63 -0.18 3.81 4.93
N ARG A 64 0.51 2.94 5.67
CA ARG A 64 -0.15 1.87 6.39
C ARG A 64 -1.21 2.53 7.27
N PRO A 65 -2.45 2.03 7.28
CA PRO A 65 -3.44 2.50 8.23
C PRO A 65 -2.81 2.40 9.61
N MET A 66 -2.63 3.54 10.29
CA MET A 66 -2.25 3.52 11.69
C MET A 66 -3.25 2.61 12.41
N PRO A 67 -2.79 1.71 13.30
CA PRO A 67 -3.71 0.94 14.11
C PRO A 67 -4.61 1.94 14.83
N LEU A 68 -5.91 1.88 14.51
CA LEU A 68 -6.93 2.69 15.18
C LEU A 68 -6.74 2.51 16.68
N PRO A 69 -6.79 3.59 17.49
CA PRO A 69 -6.69 3.46 18.93
C PRO A 69 -7.70 2.41 19.39
N ALA A 70 -7.22 1.44 20.16
CA ALA A 70 -8.01 0.31 20.63
C ALA A 70 -9.37 0.82 21.08
N ARG A 71 -10.44 0.27 20.50
CA ARG A 71 -11.80 0.60 20.89
C ARG A 71 -11.88 0.35 22.39
N VAL A 72 -12.05 1.43 23.15
CA VAL A 72 -12.37 1.33 24.56
C VAL A 72 -13.74 0.68 24.58
N ASP A 73 -13.80 -0.62 24.89
CA ASP A 73 -15.05 -1.35 24.98
C ASP A 73 -15.92 -0.63 26.00
N ALA A 74 -16.87 0.15 25.51
CA ALA A 74 -17.82 0.85 26.35
C ALA A 74 -18.54 -0.21 27.18
N LEU A 75 -18.44 -0.09 28.50
CA LEU A 75 -19.13 -0.99 29.42
C LEU A 75 -20.59 -1.11 28.99
N PRO A 76 -21.10 -2.33 28.74
CA PRO A 76 -22.48 -2.48 28.29
C PRO A 76 -23.41 -1.82 29.31
N VAL A 77 -24.40 -1.08 28.81
CA VAL A 77 -25.31 -0.23 29.63
C VAL A 77 -25.92 -1.01 30.80
N ARG A 78 -26.16 -2.31 30.63
CA ARG A 78 -26.62 -3.21 31.70
C ARG A 78 -25.65 -3.29 32.88
N THR A 79 -24.35 -3.44 32.61
CA THR A 79 -23.32 -3.48 33.65
C THR A 79 -23.23 -2.15 34.39
N LEU A 80 -23.31 -1.03 33.66
CA LEU A 80 -23.35 0.30 34.27
C LEU A 80 -24.57 0.47 35.19
N ALA A 81 -25.75 0.02 34.73
CA ALA A 81 -26.98 0.10 35.51
C ALA A 81 -26.91 -0.70 36.81
N VAL A 82 -26.34 -1.92 36.77
CA VAL A 82 -26.14 -2.74 37.98
C VAL A 82 -25.19 -2.05 38.96
N ILE A 83 -24.08 -1.49 38.48
CA ILE A 83 -23.12 -0.77 39.32
C ILE A 83 -23.80 0.42 40.02
N LEU A 84 -24.57 1.21 39.29
CA LEU A 84 -25.28 2.37 39.85
C LEU A 84 -26.31 1.97 40.90
N VAL A 85 -27.05 0.87 40.68
CA VAL A 85 -28.03 0.36 41.66
C VAL A 85 -27.35 -0.10 42.94
N LEU A 86 -26.26 -0.86 42.83
CA LEU A 86 -25.50 -1.34 43.99
C LEU A 86 -24.88 -0.18 44.76
N LEU A 87 -24.34 0.82 44.06
CA LEU A 87 -23.79 2.02 44.68
C LEU A 87 -24.88 2.80 45.44
N GLY A 88 -26.06 2.99 44.81
CA GLY A 88 -27.20 3.65 45.45
C GLY A 88 -27.70 2.92 46.69
N LEU A 89 -27.82 1.60 46.63
CA LEU A 89 -28.21 0.77 47.79
C LEU A 89 -27.17 0.85 48.92
N GLY A 90 -25.88 0.79 48.60
CA GLY A 90 -24.81 0.92 49.59
C GLY A 90 -24.80 2.28 50.28
N LEU A 91 -24.99 3.36 49.52
CA LEU A 91 -25.09 4.72 50.06
C LEU A 91 -26.35 4.90 50.91
N ALA A 92 -27.50 4.37 50.47
CA ALA A 92 -28.73 4.43 51.24
C ALA A 92 -28.63 3.68 52.57
N ALA A 93 -27.98 2.51 52.58
CA ALA A 93 -27.71 1.74 53.79
C ALA A 93 -26.78 2.48 54.76
N LEU A 94 -25.78 3.21 54.25
CA LEU A 94 -24.87 4.01 55.06
C LEU A 94 -25.56 5.23 55.70
N ILE A 95 -26.55 5.82 55.03
CA ILE A 95 -27.33 6.96 55.56
C ILE A 95 -28.31 6.51 56.65
N LEU A 96 -28.81 5.27 56.56
CA LEU A 96 -29.77 4.70 57.50
C LEU A 96 -29.12 4.08 58.76
N LEU A 97 -27.78 4.03 58.82
CA LEU A 97 -26.99 3.55 59.95
C LEU A 97 -26.64 4.69 60.91
#